data_AF-A0A2D8I4S6-F1
#
_entry.id   AF-A0A2D8I4S6-F1
#
_cell.length_a   1.000
_cell.length_b   1.000
_cell.length_c   1.000
_cell.angle_alpha   90.00
_cell.angle_beta   90.00
_cell.angle_gamma   90.00
#
_symmetry.space_group_name_H-M   'P 1'
#
loop_
_entity.id
_entity.type
_entity.pdbx_description
1 polymer ?
#
loop_
_entity_poly.entity_id
_entity_poly.type
_entity_poly.pdbx_seq_one_letter_code
_entity_poly.pdbx_strand_id
1 'polypeptide(L)'
;PPSEEPPPADAPPLADTPPPADAPPPADAPPPPPVAIDDTSIRESDAEMKQAQKGGPRRDAKKAVLAEAMEAVGADDVDAALEFVEAAEESIKLGVDVSDQLTNIGQLSKDDLEARKEFTDSQNKLVEKGVLSRDDARSRAQNAKQKTAAELKSEATLNQELTAKIESGDVSIDEAKKKADNQTAASASPELQALLDELSKLNLTDDEMAKVLKDLNDGPKASAPGSPPSSVTPLTLQQESQMLIILEDLSFKDLNGKIPSTLFMSAEKVSASVFFQDLEAVADALGSLDTSYLNTTTSPSGSSDSPSSDSDDNDMVLGRNNIVIPNGTYELGALEKSGDYFIATTDKLTLLGNVVFNSPDAEASLILLSANSIDLSGASSVSYSGEELGIGSFDSLNIENVSLKAEGRLSLRSLDSVVLKNAEMITSGKGADFIHVLAANQITADSVAFSSMVKQITMEAMTINLANINFPSGSNVNLNSLYGGVDGKYPNFGDVTQYGRVNFIKDMQYGSNSIMDRVSFDQYGGNVKIGTFGN
;
A
#
# COMPACT_ATOMS: atom_id res chain seq x y z
N PRO A 1 5.14 0.18 -57.98
CA PRO A 1 3.86 -0.11 -58.66
C PRO A 1 4.02 -0.10 -60.20
N PRO A 2 3.26 -0.87 -60.98
CA PRO A 2 2.19 -1.80 -60.58
C PRO A 2 2.39 -3.23 -61.20
N SER A 3 1.72 -4.25 -60.64
CA SER A 3 0.59 -5.02 -61.24
C SER A 3 0.96 -5.98 -62.37
N GLU A 4 0.34 -7.14 -62.61
CA GLU A 4 -0.56 -8.10 -61.96
C GLU A 4 -0.62 -9.26 -63.00
N GLU A 5 -0.87 -10.49 -62.55
CA GLU A 5 -1.24 -11.70 -63.35
C GLU A 5 -2.46 -11.48 -64.28
N PRO A 6 -2.92 -12.38 -65.20
CA PRO A 6 -2.97 -13.86 -65.15
C PRO A 6 -2.91 -14.65 -66.52
N PRO A 7 -3.09 -16.01 -66.54
CA PRO A 7 -3.06 -16.90 -67.73
C PRO A 7 -4.50 -17.18 -68.27
N PRO A 8 -4.91 -18.26 -69.01
CA PRO A 8 -4.24 -19.42 -69.64
C PRO A 8 -4.79 -19.81 -71.07
N ALA A 9 -4.47 -21.04 -71.50
CA ALA A 9 -5.18 -21.94 -72.46
C ALA A 9 -4.95 -21.77 -73.98
N ASP A 10 -4.44 -22.82 -74.63
CA ASP A 10 -5.23 -23.62 -75.59
C ASP A 10 -4.42 -24.82 -76.13
N ALA A 11 -5.04 -26.00 -76.09
CA ALA A 11 -4.60 -27.19 -76.81
C ALA A 11 -5.21 -27.21 -78.22
N PRO A 12 -4.54 -27.82 -79.21
CA PRO A 12 -5.27 -28.63 -80.18
C PRO A 12 -4.63 -30.00 -80.48
N PRO A 13 -5.39 -30.93 -81.11
CA PRO A 13 -5.20 -32.36 -80.96
C PRO A 13 -4.41 -33.04 -82.09
N LEU A 14 -4.09 -34.30 -81.81
CA LEU A 14 -3.52 -35.35 -82.67
C LEU A 14 -4.33 -35.61 -83.95
N ALA A 15 -3.62 -36.01 -85.02
CA ALA A 15 -4.19 -36.73 -86.15
C ALA A 15 -3.21 -37.82 -86.64
N ASP A 16 -3.81 -38.99 -86.88
CA ASP A 16 -3.28 -40.30 -87.27
C ASP A 16 -2.49 -40.37 -88.58
N THR A 17 -1.57 -41.34 -88.68
CA THR A 17 -1.74 -42.56 -89.53
C THR A 17 -0.52 -43.52 -89.49
N PRO A 18 -0.71 -44.83 -89.79
CA PRO A 18 0.11 -45.97 -89.33
C PRO A 18 0.82 -46.74 -90.49
N PRO A 19 1.14 -48.05 -90.36
CA PRO A 19 2.39 -48.69 -89.95
C PRO A 19 3.15 -49.34 -91.16
N PRO A 20 4.23 -50.15 -90.94
CA PRO A 20 4.01 -51.61 -91.06
C PRO A 20 4.97 -52.58 -90.30
N ALA A 21 4.44 -53.80 -90.14
CA ALA A 21 5.05 -55.14 -90.27
C ALA A 21 5.80 -55.84 -89.12
N ASP A 22 5.29 -57.05 -88.82
CA ASP A 22 5.71 -58.08 -87.87
C ASP A 22 7.08 -58.72 -88.13
N ALA A 23 7.77 -59.06 -87.03
CA ALA A 23 8.78 -60.12 -86.95
C ALA A 23 8.68 -60.84 -85.56
N PRO A 24 8.98 -62.15 -85.47
CA PRO A 24 8.55 -63.06 -84.38
C PRO A 24 9.45 -63.01 -83.11
N PRO A 25 8.99 -63.59 -81.97
CA PRO A 25 9.60 -63.36 -80.66
C PRO A 25 10.80 -64.29 -80.37
N PRO A 26 11.82 -63.85 -79.61
CA PRO A 26 12.80 -64.72 -79.00
C PRO A 26 12.41 -65.13 -77.57
N ALA A 27 13.02 -66.24 -77.13
CA ALA A 27 12.66 -67.09 -76.01
C ALA A 27 12.76 -66.49 -74.59
N ASP A 28 12.01 -67.13 -73.68
CA ASP A 28 11.92 -66.90 -72.23
C ASP A 28 13.27 -66.64 -71.54
N ALA A 29 13.42 -65.41 -71.01
CA ALA A 29 14.36 -65.11 -69.94
C ALA A 29 13.70 -65.48 -68.59
N PRO A 30 14.46 -66.00 -67.60
CA PRO A 30 13.91 -66.30 -66.29
C PRO A 30 13.37 -65.03 -65.62
N PRO A 31 12.29 -65.12 -64.83
CA PRO A 31 11.68 -63.95 -64.21
C PRO A 31 12.70 -63.25 -63.30
N PRO A 32 12.73 -61.90 -63.29
CA PRO A 32 13.55 -61.16 -62.35
C PRO A 32 13.14 -61.53 -60.92
N PRO A 33 14.08 -61.54 -59.96
CA PRO A 33 13.72 -61.75 -58.57
C PRO A 33 12.66 -60.70 -58.17
N PRO A 34 11.70 -61.06 -57.29
CA PRO A 34 10.68 -60.12 -56.85
C PRO A 34 11.36 -58.85 -56.36
N VAL A 35 10.93 -57.71 -56.90
CA VAL A 35 11.34 -56.40 -56.39
C VAL A 35 11.00 -56.40 -54.91
N ALA A 36 12.02 -56.37 -54.06
CA ALA A 36 11.84 -56.09 -52.65
C ALA A 36 11.23 -54.68 -52.59
N ILE A 37 9.94 -54.59 -52.28
CA ILE A 37 9.33 -53.31 -51.96
C ILE A 37 10.04 -52.85 -50.69
N ASP A 38 10.81 -51.77 -50.82
CA ASP A 38 11.50 -51.16 -49.70
C ASP A 38 10.48 -50.36 -48.88
N ASP A 39 9.75 -51.08 -48.03
CA ASP A 39 8.72 -50.53 -47.13
C ASP A 39 9.33 -49.62 -46.04
N THR A 40 10.65 -49.37 -46.04
CA THR A 40 11.29 -48.43 -45.10
C THR A 40 10.75 -47.02 -45.26
N SER A 41 10.53 -46.56 -46.50
CA SER A 41 9.98 -45.22 -46.78
C SER A 41 8.53 -45.02 -46.30
N ILE A 42 7.71 -46.08 -46.32
CA ILE A 42 6.33 -46.07 -45.77
C ILE A 42 6.37 -46.16 -44.25
N ARG A 43 7.29 -46.96 -43.68
CA ARG A 43 7.50 -47.05 -42.22
C ARG A 43 8.03 -45.76 -41.60
N GLU A 44 8.81 -44.96 -42.34
CA GLU A 44 9.36 -43.69 -41.88
C GLU A 44 8.37 -42.51 -42.01
N SER A 45 7.25 -42.67 -42.72
CA SER A 45 6.23 -41.61 -42.86
C SER A 45 5.07 -41.75 -41.86
N ASP A 46 4.94 -42.90 -41.21
CA ASP A 46 3.92 -43.16 -40.18
C ASP A 46 4.45 -42.81 -38.77
N ALA A 47 3.84 -41.81 -38.14
CA ALA A 47 4.19 -41.31 -36.81
C ALA A 47 4.03 -42.39 -35.72
N GLU A 48 3.04 -43.29 -35.84
CA GLU A 48 2.83 -44.38 -34.89
C GLU A 48 4.00 -45.38 -34.93
N MET A 49 4.45 -45.71 -36.14
CA MET A 49 5.56 -46.64 -36.37
C MET A 49 6.91 -46.05 -35.95
N LYS A 50 7.13 -44.75 -36.16
CA LYS A 50 8.33 -44.02 -35.70
C LYS A 50 8.48 -43.99 -34.19
N GLN A 51 7.40 -43.70 -33.44
CA GLN A 51 7.44 -43.72 -31.98
C GLN A 51 7.73 -45.13 -31.44
N ALA A 52 7.10 -46.15 -32.03
CA ALA A 52 7.36 -47.54 -31.67
C ALA A 52 8.81 -47.96 -31.96
N GLN A 53 9.44 -47.46 -33.02
CA GLN A 53 10.86 -47.72 -33.35
C GLN A 53 11.84 -47.00 -32.42
N LYS A 54 11.50 -45.80 -31.93
CA LYS A 54 12.28 -45.06 -30.92
C LYS A 54 12.14 -45.64 -29.50
N GLY A 55 11.34 -46.70 -29.31
CA GLY A 55 11.09 -47.30 -28.00
C GLY A 55 10.07 -46.56 -27.14
N GLY A 56 9.29 -45.64 -27.73
CA GLY A 56 8.22 -44.92 -27.06
C GLY A 56 6.94 -45.75 -26.88
N PRO A 57 6.00 -45.30 -26.03
CA PRO A 57 4.71 -45.95 -25.83
C PRO A 57 3.88 -45.94 -27.13
N ARG A 58 3.05 -46.98 -27.33
CA ARG A 58 2.08 -47.00 -28.44
C ARG A 58 0.98 -45.96 -28.18
N ARG A 59 0.91 -44.93 -29.02
CA ARG A 59 -0.11 -43.87 -29.01
C ARG A 59 -1.00 -43.99 -30.25
N ASP A 60 -2.22 -43.45 -30.20
CA ASP A 60 -3.07 -43.30 -31.39
C ASP A 60 -2.48 -42.26 -32.37
N ALA A 61 -2.88 -42.30 -33.65
CA ALA A 61 -2.35 -41.44 -34.71
C ALA A 61 -2.34 -39.94 -34.35
N LYS A 62 -3.37 -39.44 -33.66
CA LYS A 62 -3.44 -38.03 -33.27
C LYS A 62 -2.42 -37.70 -32.19
N LYS A 63 -2.38 -38.50 -31.12
CA LYS A 63 -1.40 -38.34 -30.03
C LYS A 63 0.03 -38.60 -30.51
N ALA A 64 0.23 -39.50 -31.48
CA ALA A 64 1.54 -39.79 -32.07
C ALA A 64 2.09 -38.58 -32.84
N VAL A 65 1.27 -37.95 -33.68
CA VAL A 65 1.65 -36.71 -34.40
C VAL A 65 1.92 -35.57 -33.42
N LEU A 66 1.07 -35.39 -32.41
CA LEU A 66 1.25 -34.33 -31.43
C LEU A 66 2.51 -34.55 -30.59
N ALA A 67 2.82 -35.78 -30.20
CA ALA A 67 4.05 -36.08 -29.47
C ALA A 67 5.31 -35.92 -30.32
N GLU A 68 5.28 -36.23 -31.63
CA GLU A 68 6.40 -35.89 -32.53
C GLU A 68 6.61 -34.37 -32.61
N ALA A 69 5.52 -33.59 -32.61
CA ALA A 69 5.60 -32.13 -32.53
C ALA A 69 6.17 -31.65 -31.19
N MET A 70 5.77 -32.27 -30.05
CA MET A 70 6.30 -31.94 -28.72
C MET A 70 7.80 -32.26 -28.59
N GLU A 71 8.24 -33.41 -29.11
CA GLU A 71 9.67 -33.75 -29.22
C GLU A 71 10.43 -32.71 -30.05
N ALA A 72 9.85 -32.26 -31.17
CA ALA A 72 10.48 -31.29 -32.07
C ALA A 72 10.62 -29.88 -31.45
N VAL A 73 9.69 -29.49 -30.57
CA VAL A 73 9.78 -28.22 -29.82
C VAL A 73 10.57 -28.33 -28.51
N GLY A 74 11.12 -29.52 -28.22
CA GLY A 74 12.02 -29.75 -27.09
C GLY A 74 11.34 -29.93 -25.73
N ALA A 75 10.09 -30.41 -25.69
CA ALA A 75 9.38 -30.65 -24.44
C ALA A 75 10.10 -31.67 -23.54
N ASP A 76 10.39 -31.29 -22.30
CA ASP A 76 11.06 -32.14 -21.32
C ASP A 76 10.21 -33.35 -20.88
N ASP A 77 8.88 -33.16 -20.79
CA ASP A 77 7.90 -34.21 -20.49
C ASP A 77 6.76 -34.19 -21.52
N VAL A 78 6.89 -35.04 -22.54
CA VAL A 78 5.94 -35.12 -23.66
C VAL A 78 4.56 -35.58 -23.18
N ASP A 79 4.47 -36.46 -22.18
CA ASP A 79 3.17 -36.94 -21.71
C ASP A 79 2.40 -35.84 -20.97
N ALA A 80 3.07 -35.09 -20.08
CA ALA A 80 2.47 -33.93 -19.41
C ALA A 80 2.02 -32.85 -20.42
N ALA A 81 2.83 -32.63 -21.47
CA ALA A 81 2.49 -31.68 -22.53
C ALA A 81 1.26 -32.13 -23.35
N LEU A 82 1.16 -33.43 -23.67
CA LEU A 82 -0.01 -33.99 -24.35
C LEU A 82 -1.28 -33.82 -23.50
N GLU A 83 -1.21 -34.14 -22.20
CA GLU A 83 -2.35 -34.01 -21.31
C GLU A 83 -2.82 -32.56 -21.15
N PHE A 84 -1.89 -31.60 -21.12
CA PHE A 84 -2.24 -30.19 -21.11
C PHE A 84 -2.90 -29.73 -22.42
N VAL A 85 -2.40 -30.20 -23.57
CA VAL A 85 -3.05 -29.92 -24.87
C VAL A 85 -4.46 -30.50 -24.92
N GLU A 86 -4.68 -31.70 -24.38
CA GLU A 86 -6.01 -32.29 -24.29
C GLU A 86 -6.98 -31.43 -23.46
N ALA A 87 -6.54 -30.95 -22.29
CA ALA A 87 -7.34 -30.02 -21.48
C ALA A 87 -7.67 -28.71 -22.23
N ALA A 88 -6.70 -28.17 -22.98
CA ALA A 88 -6.90 -26.98 -23.80
C ALA A 88 -7.89 -27.22 -24.95
N GLU A 89 -7.84 -28.38 -25.59
CA GLU A 89 -8.82 -28.75 -26.62
C GLU A 89 -10.24 -28.86 -26.05
N GLU A 90 -10.40 -29.33 -24.81
CA GLU A 90 -11.68 -29.34 -24.11
C GLU A 90 -12.20 -27.92 -23.86
N SER A 91 -11.34 -26.99 -23.42
CA SER A 91 -11.70 -25.58 -23.28
C SER A 91 -12.21 -24.98 -24.60
N ILE A 92 -11.53 -25.28 -25.71
CA ILE A 92 -11.93 -24.79 -27.05
C ILE A 92 -13.30 -25.33 -27.43
N LYS A 93 -13.61 -26.61 -27.14
CA LYS A 93 -14.95 -27.19 -27.37
C LYS A 93 -16.03 -26.50 -26.54
N LEU A 94 -15.70 -26.01 -25.35
CA LEU A 94 -16.58 -25.22 -24.49
C LEU A 94 -16.71 -23.75 -24.94
N GLY A 95 -15.95 -23.34 -25.95
CA GLY A 95 -15.93 -21.97 -26.49
C GLY A 95 -15.01 -21.02 -25.72
N VAL A 96 -14.09 -21.55 -24.92
CA VAL A 96 -13.08 -20.79 -24.18
C VAL A 96 -11.78 -20.86 -24.98
N ASP A 97 -11.25 -19.70 -25.37
CA ASP A 97 -9.98 -19.64 -26.10
C ASP A 97 -8.81 -19.60 -25.11
N VAL A 98 -8.08 -20.70 -25.04
CA VAL A 98 -6.88 -20.86 -24.20
C VAL A 98 -5.63 -21.11 -25.03
N SER A 99 -5.69 -20.93 -26.35
CA SER A 99 -4.60 -21.23 -27.31
C SER A 99 -3.29 -20.56 -26.91
N ASP A 100 -3.43 -19.36 -26.35
CA ASP A 100 -2.39 -18.53 -25.80
C ASP A 100 -1.54 -19.22 -24.72
N GLN A 101 -2.11 -20.13 -23.93
CA GLN A 101 -1.38 -20.89 -22.91
C GLN A 101 -0.50 -22.00 -23.49
N LEU A 102 -0.72 -22.41 -24.74
CA LEU A 102 0.10 -23.42 -25.43
C LEU A 102 1.39 -22.83 -26.02
N THR A 103 1.57 -21.51 -25.90
CA THR A 103 2.79 -20.83 -26.37
C THR A 103 4.00 -21.32 -25.58
N ASN A 104 5.11 -21.62 -26.27
CA ASN A 104 6.35 -22.12 -25.67
C ASN A 104 6.15 -23.38 -24.81
N ILE A 105 5.16 -24.22 -25.12
CA ILE A 105 4.89 -25.46 -24.37
C ILE A 105 6.13 -26.36 -24.19
N GLY A 106 7.04 -26.35 -25.18
CA GLY A 106 8.31 -27.11 -25.10
C GLY A 106 9.32 -26.57 -24.08
N GLN A 107 9.14 -25.36 -23.56
CA GLN A 107 10.03 -24.74 -22.55
C GLN A 107 9.47 -24.85 -21.13
N LEU A 108 8.28 -25.43 -20.96
CA LEU A 108 7.63 -25.57 -19.67
C LEU A 108 8.15 -26.80 -18.94
N SER A 109 8.36 -26.68 -17.64
CA SER A 109 8.70 -27.84 -16.82
C SER A 109 7.50 -28.77 -16.66
N LYS A 110 7.73 -30.02 -16.27
CA LYS A 110 6.65 -30.97 -15.91
C LYS A 110 5.67 -30.37 -14.89
N ASP A 111 6.18 -29.67 -13.88
CA ASP A 111 5.36 -29.07 -12.81
C ASP A 111 4.49 -27.92 -13.36
N ASP A 112 5.02 -27.11 -14.28
CA ASP A 112 4.25 -26.06 -14.96
C ASP A 112 3.14 -26.64 -15.84
N LEU A 113 3.44 -27.72 -16.56
CA LEU A 113 2.48 -28.40 -17.43
C LEU A 113 1.33 -29.01 -16.63
N GLU A 114 1.64 -29.71 -15.53
CA GLU A 114 0.65 -30.27 -14.61
C GLU A 114 -0.20 -29.16 -13.97
N ALA A 115 0.41 -28.09 -13.48
CA ALA A 115 -0.31 -26.97 -12.88
C ALA A 115 -1.26 -26.27 -13.85
N ARG A 116 -0.81 -26.03 -15.09
CA ARG A 116 -1.64 -25.44 -16.14
C ARG A 116 -2.79 -26.35 -16.54
N LYS A 117 -2.55 -27.65 -16.64
CA LYS A 117 -3.59 -28.65 -16.90
C LYS A 117 -4.65 -28.65 -15.79
N GLU A 118 -4.24 -28.77 -14.53
CA GLU A 118 -5.16 -28.81 -13.40
C GLU A 118 -6.03 -27.55 -13.33
N PHE A 119 -5.41 -26.39 -13.55
CA PHE A 119 -6.12 -25.12 -13.64
C PHE A 119 -7.15 -25.12 -14.78
N THR A 120 -6.75 -25.48 -15.99
CA THR A 120 -7.63 -25.51 -17.17
C THR A 120 -8.79 -26.50 -16.99
N ASP A 121 -8.52 -27.71 -16.51
CA ASP A 121 -9.55 -28.72 -16.22
C ASP A 121 -10.56 -28.20 -15.19
N SER A 122 -10.08 -27.54 -14.13
CA SER A 122 -10.94 -26.99 -13.09
C SER A 122 -11.84 -25.85 -13.61
N GLN A 123 -11.33 -25.02 -14.53
CA GLN A 123 -12.11 -23.97 -15.18
C GLN A 123 -13.16 -24.53 -16.12
N ASN A 124 -12.80 -25.52 -16.94
CA ASN A 124 -13.71 -26.19 -17.86
C ASN A 124 -14.94 -26.73 -17.10
N LYS A 125 -14.73 -27.36 -15.94
CA LYS A 125 -15.82 -27.83 -15.07
C LYS A 125 -16.73 -26.70 -14.58
N LEU A 126 -16.18 -25.57 -14.15
CA LEU A 126 -16.99 -24.42 -13.72
C LEU A 126 -17.80 -23.81 -14.87
N VAL A 127 -17.24 -23.79 -16.09
CA VAL A 127 -17.95 -23.33 -17.30
C VAL A 127 -19.10 -24.30 -17.64
N GLU A 128 -18.86 -25.61 -17.59
CA GLU A 128 -19.90 -26.62 -17.83
C GLU A 128 -21.07 -26.53 -16.83
N LYS A 129 -20.78 -26.22 -15.56
CA LYS A 129 -21.79 -26.01 -14.52
C LYS A 129 -22.52 -24.66 -14.64
N GLY A 130 -22.10 -23.78 -15.55
CA GLY A 130 -22.67 -22.44 -15.72
C GLY A 130 -22.32 -21.46 -14.59
N VAL A 131 -21.23 -21.72 -13.87
CA VAL A 131 -20.72 -20.88 -12.77
C VAL A 131 -19.76 -19.82 -13.29
N LEU A 132 -18.88 -20.22 -14.22
CA LEU A 132 -17.91 -19.33 -14.84
C LEU A 132 -18.36 -19.02 -16.27
N SER A 133 -18.38 -17.74 -16.64
CA SER A 133 -18.69 -17.37 -18.02
C SER A 133 -17.50 -17.71 -18.94
N ARG A 134 -17.77 -17.85 -20.24
CA ARG A 134 -16.70 -18.11 -21.22
C ARG A 134 -15.68 -16.97 -21.30
N ASP A 135 -16.14 -15.74 -21.13
CA ASP A 135 -15.28 -14.55 -21.20
C ASP A 135 -14.43 -14.42 -19.93
N ASP A 136 -14.98 -14.76 -18.77
CA ASP A 136 -14.22 -14.80 -17.52
C ASP A 136 -13.20 -15.94 -17.53
N ALA A 137 -13.56 -17.12 -18.02
CA ALA A 137 -12.64 -18.23 -18.22
C ALA A 137 -11.48 -17.84 -19.15
N ARG A 138 -11.78 -17.16 -20.27
CA ARG A 138 -10.75 -16.62 -21.17
C ARG A 138 -9.84 -15.62 -20.46
N SER A 139 -10.41 -14.71 -19.68
CA SER A 139 -9.65 -13.67 -18.95
C SER A 139 -8.71 -14.31 -17.93
N ARG A 140 -9.20 -15.26 -17.13
CA ARG A 140 -8.36 -16.00 -16.18
C ARG A 140 -7.27 -16.80 -16.88
N ALA A 141 -7.56 -17.42 -18.03
CA ALA A 141 -6.56 -18.15 -18.81
C ALA A 141 -5.45 -17.24 -19.35
N GLN A 142 -5.77 -16.01 -19.75
CA GLN A 142 -4.78 -15.01 -20.12
C GLN A 142 -3.89 -14.60 -18.94
N ASN A 143 -4.50 -14.35 -17.78
CA ASN A 143 -3.78 -13.95 -16.56
C ASN A 143 -2.85 -15.04 -16.03
N ALA A 144 -3.24 -16.31 -16.19
CA ALA A 144 -2.45 -17.48 -15.80
C ALA A 144 -1.07 -17.60 -16.51
N LYS A 145 -0.79 -16.80 -17.55
CA LYS A 145 0.55 -16.72 -18.16
C LYS A 145 1.61 -16.19 -17.19
N GLN A 146 1.23 -15.29 -16.29
CA GLN A 146 2.15 -14.60 -15.38
C GLN A 146 2.28 -15.29 -14.02
N LYS A 147 1.56 -16.41 -13.84
CA LYS A 147 1.50 -17.15 -12.56
C LYS A 147 2.49 -18.29 -12.53
N THR A 148 3.02 -18.55 -11.34
CA THR A 148 3.82 -19.71 -11.01
C THR A 148 2.96 -20.98 -10.95
N ALA A 149 3.59 -22.16 -11.06
CA ALA A 149 2.91 -23.44 -10.90
C ALA A 149 2.15 -23.55 -9.56
N ALA A 150 2.70 -23.00 -8.46
CA ALA A 150 2.08 -23.02 -7.15
C ALA A 150 0.79 -22.17 -7.10
N GLU A 151 0.80 -20.98 -7.70
CA GLU A 151 -0.38 -20.10 -7.76
C GLU A 151 -1.49 -20.74 -8.61
N LEU A 152 -1.13 -21.35 -9.75
CA LEU A 152 -2.09 -22.06 -10.61
C LEU A 152 -2.74 -23.25 -9.88
N LYS A 153 -1.94 -24.02 -9.13
CA LYS A 153 -2.44 -25.13 -8.30
C LYS A 153 -3.38 -24.66 -7.18
N SER A 154 -3.08 -23.51 -6.56
CA SER A 154 -3.97 -22.90 -5.56
C SER A 154 -5.32 -22.54 -6.17
N GLU A 155 -5.33 -21.86 -7.32
CA GLU A 155 -6.56 -21.52 -8.03
C GLU A 155 -7.33 -22.75 -8.52
N ALA A 156 -6.62 -23.77 -9.00
CA ALA A 156 -7.23 -25.04 -9.38
C ALA A 156 -7.95 -25.69 -8.18
N THR A 157 -7.32 -25.67 -7.01
CA THR A 157 -7.89 -26.20 -5.76
C THR A 157 -9.16 -25.44 -5.38
N LEU A 158 -9.13 -24.10 -5.43
CA LEU A 158 -10.31 -23.28 -5.14
C LEU A 158 -11.48 -23.55 -6.10
N ASN A 159 -11.20 -23.72 -7.40
CA ASN A 159 -12.22 -24.06 -8.40
C ASN A 159 -12.81 -25.46 -8.15
N GLN A 160 -11.97 -26.42 -7.76
CA GLN A 160 -12.40 -27.78 -7.43
C GLN A 160 -13.24 -27.81 -6.15
N GLU A 161 -12.86 -27.07 -5.10
CA GLU A 161 -13.65 -26.95 -3.88
C GLU A 161 -15.01 -26.31 -4.14
N LEU A 162 -15.06 -25.26 -4.97
CA LEU A 162 -16.31 -24.62 -5.35
C LEU A 162 -17.20 -25.59 -6.13
N THR A 163 -16.63 -26.34 -7.07
CA THR A 163 -17.33 -27.40 -7.81
C THR A 163 -17.89 -28.45 -6.85
N ALA A 164 -17.09 -28.93 -5.89
CA ALA A 164 -17.52 -29.92 -4.92
C ALA A 164 -18.67 -29.41 -4.02
N LYS A 165 -18.61 -28.14 -3.58
CA LYS A 165 -19.67 -27.50 -2.79
C LYS A 165 -20.99 -27.34 -3.56
N ILE A 166 -20.92 -27.14 -4.87
CA ILE A 166 -22.12 -27.14 -5.72
C ILE A 166 -22.70 -28.56 -5.82
N GLU A 167 -21.84 -29.56 -5.99
CA GLU A 167 -22.26 -30.97 -6.13
C GLU A 167 -22.83 -31.56 -4.83
N SER A 168 -22.35 -31.11 -3.66
CA SER A 168 -22.92 -31.45 -2.36
C SER A 168 -24.22 -30.69 -2.05
N GLY A 169 -24.50 -29.60 -2.78
CA GLY A 169 -25.64 -28.71 -2.54
C GLY A 169 -25.42 -27.69 -1.41
N ASP A 170 -24.18 -27.54 -0.93
CA ASP A 170 -23.82 -26.58 0.12
C ASP A 170 -23.84 -25.12 -0.37
N VAL A 171 -23.67 -24.92 -1.69
CA VAL A 171 -23.66 -23.60 -2.34
C VAL A 171 -24.54 -23.66 -3.59
N SER A 172 -25.42 -22.68 -3.76
CA SER A 172 -26.22 -22.56 -4.97
C SER A 172 -25.37 -22.11 -6.17
N ILE A 173 -25.82 -22.41 -7.40
CA ILE A 173 -25.11 -21.95 -8.61
C ILE A 173 -24.97 -20.42 -8.63
N ASP A 174 -25.96 -19.67 -8.16
CA ASP A 174 -25.92 -18.21 -8.18
C ASP A 174 -24.96 -17.64 -7.12
N GLU A 175 -24.85 -18.24 -5.94
CA GLU A 175 -23.80 -17.88 -4.97
C GLU A 175 -22.42 -18.28 -5.48
N ALA A 176 -22.30 -19.44 -6.14
CA ALA A 176 -21.03 -19.86 -6.74
C ALA A 176 -20.58 -18.92 -7.86
N LYS A 177 -21.50 -18.36 -8.65
CA LYS A 177 -21.18 -17.34 -9.65
C LYS A 177 -20.55 -16.12 -9.00
N LYS A 178 -21.13 -15.58 -7.92
CA LYS A 178 -20.54 -14.42 -7.21
C LYS A 178 -19.12 -14.69 -6.74
N LYS A 179 -18.87 -15.90 -6.21
CA LYS A 179 -17.53 -16.33 -5.79
C LYS A 179 -16.57 -16.44 -6.96
N ALA A 180 -17.04 -16.98 -8.08
CA ALA A 180 -16.26 -17.02 -9.31
C ALA A 180 -15.99 -15.60 -9.84
N ASP A 181 -16.96 -14.68 -9.81
CA ASP A 181 -16.75 -13.29 -10.25
C ASP A 181 -15.66 -12.60 -9.42
N ASN A 182 -15.69 -12.78 -8.10
CA ASN A 182 -14.66 -12.26 -7.19
C ASN A 182 -13.26 -12.83 -7.48
N GLN A 183 -13.17 -14.15 -7.71
CA GLN A 183 -11.91 -14.78 -8.12
C GLN A 183 -11.43 -14.30 -9.50
N THR A 184 -12.35 -14.07 -10.45
CA THR A 184 -12.00 -13.54 -11.77
C THR A 184 -11.44 -12.13 -11.64
N ALA A 185 -12.08 -11.27 -10.85
CA ALA A 185 -11.62 -9.92 -10.58
C ALA A 185 -10.22 -9.92 -9.93
N ALA A 186 -10.00 -10.78 -8.93
CA ALA A 186 -8.71 -10.89 -8.27
C ALA A 186 -7.61 -11.48 -9.18
N SER A 187 -7.98 -12.32 -10.15
CA SER A 187 -7.02 -12.99 -11.03
C SER A 187 -6.20 -12.03 -11.91
N ALA A 188 -6.60 -10.77 -12.02
CA ALA A 188 -5.95 -9.75 -12.82
C ALA A 188 -4.56 -9.36 -12.32
N SER A 189 -4.25 -9.54 -11.03
CA SER A 189 -2.90 -9.32 -10.49
C SER A 189 -2.59 -10.26 -9.31
N PRO A 190 -1.31 -10.66 -9.11
CA PRO A 190 -0.91 -11.45 -7.96
C PRO A 190 -1.23 -10.78 -6.61
N GLU A 191 -1.13 -9.45 -6.53
CA GLU A 191 -1.42 -8.68 -5.32
C GLU A 191 -2.91 -8.74 -4.95
N LEU A 192 -3.81 -8.59 -5.92
CA LEU A 192 -5.25 -8.73 -5.69
C LEU A 192 -5.62 -10.16 -5.31
N GLN A 193 -4.95 -11.16 -5.89
CA GLN A 193 -5.14 -12.56 -5.54
C GLN A 193 -4.72 -12.86 -4.09
N ALA A 194 -3.56 -12.37 -3.66
CA ALA A 194 -3.10 -12.50 -2.27
C ALA A 194 -4.04 -11.79 -1.29
N LEU A 195 -4.56 -10.63 -1.68
CA LEU A 195 -5.49 -9.85 -0.85
C LEU A 195 -6.86 -10.51 -0.77
N LEU A 196 -7.34 -11.19 -1.81
CA LEU A 196 -8.59 -11.94 -1.77
C LEU A 196 -8.60 -12.97 -0.64
N ASP A 197 -7.48 -13.67 -0.44
CA ASP A 197 -7.35 -14.66 0.64
C ASP A 197 -7.45 -14.00 2.03
N GLU A 198 -6.86 -12.82 2.22
CA GLU A 198 -6.98 -12.06 3.47
C GLU A 198 -8.38 -11.49 3.66
N LEU A 199 -8.99 -10.93 2.62
CA LEU A 199 -10.35 -10.38 2.67
C LEU A 199 -11.37 -11.47 3.00
N SER A 200 -11.17 -12.70 2.50
CA SER A 200 -12.06 -13.83 2.79
C SER A 200 -12.14 -14.17 4.29
N LYS A 201 -11.14 -13.77 5.08
CA LYS A 201 -11.11 -13.95 6.55
C LYS A 201 -11.94 -12.89 7.29
N LEU A 202 -12.37 -11.82 6.63
CA LEU A 202 -13.09 -10.70 7.22
C LEU A 202 -14.62 -10.89 7.26
N ASN A 203 -15.13 -12.10 6.97
CA ASN A 203 -16.56 -12.42 6.94
C ASN A 203 -17.42 -11.47 6.06
N LEU A 204 -16.84 -10.96 4.98
CA LEU A 204 -17.56 -10.17 4.00
C LEU A 204 -18.57 -11.03 3.24
N THR A 205 -19.71 -10.44 2.87
CA THR A 205 -20.60 -11.06 1.87
C THR A 205 -19.93 -11.03 0.49
N ASP A 206 -20.34 -11.91 -0.43
CA ASP A 206 -19.77 -11.95 -1.78
C ASP A 206 -19.98 -10.62 -2.55
N ASP A 207 -21.06 -9.88 -2.26
CA ASP A 207 -21.34 -8.57 -2.86
C ASP A 207 -20.46 -7.45 -2.27
N GLU A 208 -20.17 -7.50 -0.96
CA GLU A 208 -19.22 -6.57 -0.32
C GLU A 208 -17.80 -6.82 -0.81
N MET A 209 -17.41 -8.09 -0.93
CA MET A 209 -16.13 -8.50 -1.50
C MET A 209 -15.97 -7.97 -2.93
N ALA A 210 -17.00 -8.11 -3.77
CA ALA A 210 -16.98 -7.60 -5.14
C ALA A 210 -16.74 -6.09 -5.18
N LYS A 211 -17.37 -5.34 -4.26
CA LYS A 211 -17.16 -3.89 -4.14
C LYS A 211 -15.74 -3.54 -3.71
N VAL A 212 -15.21 -4.24 -2.71
CA VAL A 212 -13.84 -4.02 -2.22
C VAL A 212 -12.81 -4.32 -3.30
N LEU A 213 -12.91 -5.47 -3.99
CA LEU A 213 -12.02 -5.82 -5.11
C LEU A 213 -12.09 -4.80 -6.24
N LYS A 214 -13.28 -4.31 -6.56
CA LYS A 214 -13.45 -3.26 -7.56
C LYS A 214 -12.78 -1.96 -7.15
N ASP A 215 -12.94 -1.52 -5.90
CA ASP A 215 -12.32 -0.30 -5.40
C ASP A 215 -10.79 -0.43 -5.35
N LEU A 216 -10.27 -1.62 -5.00
CA LEU A 216 -8.84 -1.92 -5.04
C LEU A 216 -8.27 -1.92 -6.47
N ASN A 217 -9.00 -2.49 -7.42
CA ASN A 217 -8.59 -2.54 -8.83
C ASN A 217 -8.72 -1.18 -9.53
N ASP A 218 -9.76 -0.39 -9.20
CA ASP A 218 -9.90 0.99 -9.68
C ASP A 218 -8.79 1.90 -9.09
N GLY A 219 -8.17 1.47 -7.98
CA GLY A 219 -7.20 2.25 -7.22
C GLY A 219 -7.83 3.48 -6.55
N PRO A 220 -7.05 4.24 -5.77
CA PRO A 220 -7.53 5.52 -5.27
C PRO A 220 -7.89 6.42 -6.45
N LYS A 221 -9.14 6.92 -6.50
CA LYS A 221 -9.58 7.91 -7.50
C LYS A 221 -9.00 9.31 -7.27
N ALA A 222 -8.14 9.46 -6.28
CA ALA A 222 -7.29 10.63 -6.16
C ALA A 222 -6.28 10.61 -7.31
N SER A 223 -6.15 11.73 -8.02
CA SER A 223 -5.03 11.93 -8.93
C SER A 223 -3.73 11.66 -8.20
N ALA A 224 -2.81 10.93 -8.86
CA ALA A 224 -1.47 10.73 -8.32
C ALA A 224 -0.86 12.09 -7.92
N PRO A 225 -0.24 12.20 -6.74
CA PRO A 225 0.50 13.40 -6.36
C PRO A 225 1.67 13.52 -7.33
N GLY A 226 1.60 14.49 -8.23
CA GLY A 226 2.61 14.72 -9.27
C GLY A 226 2.70 16.17 -9.74
N SER A 227 1.90 17.05 -9.14
CA SER A 227 2.00 18.50 -9.32
C SER A 227 2.11 19.12 -7.94
N PRO A 228 3.03 20.09 -7.71
CA PRO A 228 2.98 20.91 -6.50
C PRO A 228 1.60 21.57 -6.37
N PRO A 229 1.19 22.00 -5.16
CA PRO A 229 -0.09 22.65 -4.94
C PRO A 229 -0.33 23.75 -5.97
N SER A 230 -1.58 23.89 -6.44
CA SER A 230 -1.91 24.82 -7.55
C SER A 230 -1.62 26.30 -7.25
N SER A 231 -1.34 26.63 -5.98
CA SER A 231 -0.97 27.95 -5.48
C SER A 231 0.54 28.25 -5.56
N VAL A 232 1.40 27.25 -5.75
CA VAL A 232 2.86 27.42 -5.70
C VAL A 232 3.45 27.35 -7.12
N THR A 233 4.39 28.25 -7.42
CA THR A 233 5.09 28.23 -8.72
C THR A 233 6.05 27.03 -8.78
N PRO A 234 5.93 26.12 -9.76
CA PRO A 234 6.83 24.97 -9.86
C PRO A 234 8.29 25.41 -10.02
N LEU A 235 9.19 24.68 -9.37
CA LEU A 235 10.63 24.91 -9.50
C LEU A 235 11.12 24.56 -10.93
N THR A 236 12.19 25.23 -11.35
CA THR A 236 12.95 24.80 -12.53
C THR A 236 13.72 23.51 -12.23
N LEU A 237 14.07 22.72 -13.25
CA LEU A 237 14.89 21.50 -13.07
C LEU A 237 16.20 21.74 -12.30
N GLN A 238 16.83 22.89 -12.50
CA GLN A 238 18.05 23.26 -11.76
C GLN A 238 17.75 23.48 -10.28
N GLN A 239 16.64 24.13 -9.94
CA GLN A 239 16.21 24.30 -8.55
C GLN A 239 15.78 22.96 -7.95
N GLU A 240 15.08 22.11 -8.71
CA GLU A 240 14.66 20.78 -8.26
C GLU A 240 15.88 19.88 -7.92
N SER A 241 16.94 19.93 -8.74
CA SER A 241 18.18 19.20 -8.44
C SER A 241 18.88 19.69 -7.16
N GLN A 242 18.65 20.92 -6.72
CA GLN A 242 19.18 21.41 -5.44
C GLN A 242 18.37 20.85 -4.26
N MET A 243 17.12 20.44 -4.48
CA MET A 243 16.25 19.85 -3.46
C MET A 243 16.56 18.38 -3.20
N LEU A 244 17.40 17.72 -4.02
CA LEU A 244 17.86 16.34 -3.78
C LEU A 244 18.53 16.14 -2.42
N ILE A 245 19.03 17.21 -1.82
CA ILE A 245 19.56 17.19 -0.45
C ILE A 245 18.52 16.69 0.58
N ILE A 246 17.22 16.83 0.29
CA ILE A 246 16.13 16.32 1.13
C ILE A 246 16.13 14.79 1.16
N LEU A 247 16.65 14.12 0.13
CA LEU A 247 16.75 12.66 0.09
C LEU A 247 17.97 12.12 0.85
N GLU A 248 18.85 13.01 1.30
CA GLU A 248 20.04 12.62 2.08
C GLU A 248 19.72 12.52 3.57
N ASP A 249 20.49 11.69 4.28
CA ASP A 249 20.45 11.61 5.73
C ASP A 249 21.37 12.67 6.36
N LEU A 250 21.03 13.12 7.58
CA LEU A 250 21.85 14.06 8.33
C LEU A 250 22.02 13.65 9.79
N SER A 251 23.25 13.72 10.28
CA SER A 251 23.57 13.60 11.70
C SER A 251 24.09 14.92 12.23
N PHE A 252 23.48 15.43 13.30
CA PHE A 252 23.91 16.69 13.92
C PHE A 252 25.23 16.56 14.68
N LYS A 253 25.74 15.33 14.83
CA LYS A 253 27.09 15.07 15.38
C LYS A 253 28.17 15.85 14.64
N ASP A 254 27.99 16.03 13.33
CA ASP A 254 28.99 16.63 12.45
C ASP A 254 28.89 18.17 12.41
N LEU A 255 27.90 18.76 13.08
CA LEU A 255 27.59 20.19 13.04
C LEU A 255 28.22 21.01 14.19
N ASN A 256 28.93 20.37 15.13
CA ASN A 256 29.64 21.03 16.24
C ASN A 256 28.76 22.02 17.05
N GLY A 257 27.48 21.69 17.26
CA GLY A 257 26.56 22.49 18.07
C GLY A 257 26.05 23.78 17.43
N LYS A 258 26.33 24.01 16.14
CA LYS A 258 25.76 25.12 15.38
C LYS A 258 25.02 24.58 14.18
N ILE A 259 23.79 25.03 13.95
CA ILE A 259 23.02 24.68 12.76
C ILE A 259 23.06 25.91 11.85
N PRO A 260 23.92 25.95 10.82
CA PRO A 260 24.02 27.11 9.95
C PRO A 260 22.69 27.38 9.24
N SER A 261 22.32 28.65 9.09
CA SER A 261 21.12 29.05 8.34
C SER A 261 21.15 28.55 6.89
N THR A 262 22.33 28.28 6.32
CA THR A 262 22.50 27.70 4.98
C THR A 262 22.00 26.25 4.84
N LEU A 263 21.75 25.54 5.95
CA LEU A 263 21.13 24.21 5.91
C LEU A 263 19.61 24.30 5.78
N PHE A 264 19.02 25.46 6.07
CA PHE A 264 17.62 25.71 5.91
C PHE A 264 17.31 26.27 4.52
N MET A 265 16.13 25.95 4.03
CA MET A 265 15.54 26.43 2.78
C MET A 265 14.22 27.11 3.10
N SER A 266 13.78 28.09 2.31
CA SER A 266 12.47 28.71 2.55
C SER A 266 11.35 27.69 2.34
N ALA A 267 10.31 27.74 3.18
CA ALA A 267 9.15 26.86 3.08
C ALA A 267 8.52 26.89 1.67
N GLU A 268 8.43 28.07 1.05
CA GLU A 268 7.96 28.25 -0.33
C GLU A 268 8.73 27.40 -1.36
N LYS A 269 10.06 27.32 -1.23
CA LYS A 269 10.87 26.51 -2.16
C LYS A 269 10.69 25.02 -1.90
N VAL A 270 10.46 24.67 -0.65
CA VAL A 270 10.30 23.29 -0.22
C VAL A 270 8.94 22.76 -0.66
N SER A 271 7.84 23.51 -0.50
CA SER A 271 6.51 23.17 -1.02
C SER A 271 6.44 23.14 -2.55
N ALA A 272 7.25 23.96 -3.22
CA ALA A 272 7.37 23.93 -4.67
C ALA A 272 8.05 22.65 -5.21
N SER A 273 8.74 21.88 -4.36
CA SER A 273 9.51 20.69 -4.75
C SER A 273 8.65 19.44 -4.80
N VAL A 274 8.88 18.59 -5.80
CA VAL A 274 8.20 17.29 -5.92
C VAL A 274 8.66 16.27 -4.87
N PHE A 275 9.83 16.48 -4.25
CA PHE A 275 10.38 15.58 -3.24
C PHE A 275 9.80 15.78 -1.83
N PHE A 276 9.05 16.86 -1.62
CA PHE A 276 8.51 17.23 -0.30
C PHE A 276 6.99 17.15 -0.22
N GLN A 277 6.31 16.77 -1.31
CA GLN A 277 4.84 16.72 -1.39
C GLN A 277 4.21 15.85 -0.30
N ASP A 278 4.84 14.71 0.03
CA ASP A 278 4.33 13.84 1.10
C ASP A 278 4.35 14.53 2.46
N LEU A 279 5.42 15.30 2.74
CA LEU A 279 5.60 16.01 4.00
C LEU A 279 4.75 17.28 4.08
N GLU A 280 4.50 17.94 2.95
CA GLU A 280 3.48 18.98 2.84
C GLU A 280 2.08 18.42 3.08
N ALA A 281 1.74 17.27 2.49
CA ALA A 281 0.48 16.59 2.75
C ALA A 281 0.32 16.19 4.23
N VAL A 282 1.41 15.80 4.90
CA VAL A 282 1.43 15.56 6.36
C VAL A 282 1.17 16.85 7.13
N ALA A 283 1.86 17.95 6.80
CA ALA A 283 1.67 19.23 7.44
C ALA A 283 0.23 19.74 7.26
N ASP A 284 -0.31 19.64 6.05
CA ASP A 284 -1.70 19.97 5.72
C ASP A 284 -2.68 19.08 6.48
N ALA A 285 -2.44 17.77 6.54
CA ALA A 285 -3.31 16.86 7.28
C ALA A 285 -3.31 17.18 8.78
N LEU A 286 -2.14 17.44 9.38
CA LEU A 286 -2.01 17.85 10.77
C LEU A 286 -2.67 19.23 11.03
N GLY A 287 -2.58 20.15 10.08
CA GLY A 287 -3.26 21.45 10.11
C GLY A 287 -4.77 21.35 9.92
N SER A 288 -5.24 20.40 9.10
CA SER A 288 -6.66 20.13 8.89
C SER A 288 -7.32 19.58 10.17
N LEU A 289 -6.56 18.79 10.93
CA LEU A 289 -6.97 18.29 12.23
C LEU A 289 -7.22 19.46 13.21
N ASP A 290 -6.42 20.52 13.12
CA ASP A 290 -6.55 21.74 13.93
C ASP A 290 -7.68 22.70 13.42
N THR A 291 -7.85 22.85 12.10
CA THR A 291 -8.85 23.77 11.51
C THR A 291 -10.28 23.27 11.52
N SER A 292 -10.51 21.95 11.60
CA SER A 292 -11.84 21.37 11.82
C SER A 292 -12.52 21.87 13.12
N TYR A 293 -11.78 22.59 13.97
CA TYR A 293 -12.16 22.98 15.32
C TYR A 293 -12.37 24.51 15.54
N LEU A 294 -11.75 25.39 14.75
CA LEU A 294 -11.81 26.86 14.98
C LEU A 294 -13.19 27.50 14.69
N ASN A 295 -14.20 26.74 14.25
CA ASN A 295 -15.49 27.31 13.82
C ASN A 295 -16.53 27.48 14.95
N THR A 296 -16.25 27.13 16.21
CA THR A 296 -17.29 27.09 17.26
C THR A 296 -17.00 27.80 18.60
N THR A 297 -15.83 28.39 18.84
CA THR A 297 -15.61 29.16 20.09
C THR A 297 -15.02 30.54 19.87
N THR A 298 -15.76 31.56 20.31
CA THR A 298 -15.22 32.90 20.59
C THR A 298 -14.15 32.78 21.68
N SER A 299 -12.91 33.07 21.32
CA SER A 299 -11.79 33.28 22.26
C SER A 299 -10.75 34.22 21.66
N PRO A 300 -9.91 34.83 22.50
CA PRO A 300 -9.25 36.11 22.24
C PRO A 300 -8.23 36.01 21.11
N SER A 301 -8.15 37.11 20.35
CA SER A 301 -7.08 37.48 19.43
C SER A 301 -5.76 36.69 19.53
N GLY A 302 -5.41 36.01 18.44
CA GLY A 302 -4.04 36.02 17.91
C GLY A 302 -3.22 34.74 18.07
N SER A 303 -3.56 33.68 17.33
CA SER A 303 -2.60 32.79 16.64
C SER A 303 -3.40 31.74 15.85
N SER A 304 -3.66 32.04 14.58
CA SER A 304 -4.12 31.06 13.61
C SER A 304 -3.01 30.04 13.41
N ASP A 305 -3.16 28.87 14.03
CA ASP A 305 -2.15 27.80 14.02
C ASP A 305 -2.40 26.76 12.89
N SER A 306 -3.11 27.21 11.85
CA SER A 306 -3.05 26.55 10.55
C SER A 306 -1.63 26.69 10.01
N PRO A 307 -1.07 25.68 9.34
CA PRO A 307 -0.25 25.98 8.18
C PRO A 307 -1.20 26.67 7.20
N SER A 308 -1.33 27.99 7.30
CA SER A 308 -1.96 28.74 6.24
C SER A 308 -1.19 28.39 4.98
N SER A 309 -1.91 28.19 3.88
CA SER A 309 -1.34 28.21 2.53
C SER A 309 -0.58 29.51 2.20
N ASP A 310 -0.60 30.47 3.14
CA ASP A 310 0.41 31.50 3.32
C ASP A 310 1.42 30.98 4.36
N SER A 311 2.31 30.05 3.98
CA SER A 311 3.59 29.98 4.70
C SER A 311 4.19 31.37 4.49
N ASP A 312 4.34 32.17 5.54
CA ASP A 312 5.04 33.43 5.41
C ASP A 312 6.38 33.11 4.72
N ASP A 313 6.77 33.86 3.68
CA ASP A 313 8.01 33.65 2.88
C ASP A 313 9.31 33.53 3.72
N ASN A 314 9.19 33.66 5.03
CA ASN A 314 10.23 33.74 6.04
C ASN A 314 10.40 32.43 6.83
N ASP A 315 9.49 31.46 6.71
CA ASP A 315 9.62 30.15 7.35
C ASP A 315 10.77 29.35 6.74
N MET A 316 11.55 28.71 7.60
CA MET A 316 12.81 28.07 7.23
C MET A 316 12.77 26.58 7.57
N VAL A 317 12.95 25.74 6.55
CA VAL A 317 12.86 24.29 6.62
C VAL A 317 14.21 23.64 6.42
N LEU A 318 14.62 22.82 7.39
CA LEU A 318 15.69 21.84 7.26
C LEU A 318 15.04 20.48 6.96
N GLY A 319 14.93 20.15 5.68
CA GLY A 319 14.36 18.89 5.19
C GLY A 319 15.42 17.83 4.88
N ARG A 320 15.27 16.60 5.36
CA ARG A 320 16.15 15.45 5.08
C ARG A 320 15.36 14.14 5.08
N ASN A 321 15.97 13.04 4.64
CA ASN A 321 15.30 11.75 4.65
C ASN A 321 15.22 11.22 6.08
N ASN A 322 16.39 11.10 6.71
CA ASN A 322 16.52 10.83 8.14
C ASN A 322 17.35 11.93 8.82
N ILE A 323 16.98 12.28 10.05
CA ILE A 323 17.77 13.16 10.91
C ILE A 323 18.04 12.48 12.25
N VAL A 324 19.30 12.47 12.66
CA VAL A 324 19.71 12.04 14.01
C VAL A 324 20.29 13.22 14.78
N ILE A 325 19.67 13.56 15.90
CA ILE A 325 20.07 14.64 16.79
C ILE A 325 20.60 14.04 18.10
N PRO A 326 21.93 13.93 18.26
CA PRO A 326 22.50 13.41 19.50
C PRO A 326 22.40 14.43 20.64
N ASN A 327 22.78 13.99 21.83
CA ASN A 327 22.85 14.85 23.01
C ASN A 327 23.73 16.06 22.74
N GLY A 328 23.20 17.26 22.97
CA GLY A 328 23.94 18.49 22.72
C GLY A 328 23.10 19.75 22.85
N THR A 329 23.79 20.88 22.68
CA THR A 329 23.17 22.20 22.57
C THR A 329 23.43 22.72 21.16
N TYR A 330 22.37 23.20 20.52
CA TYR A 330 22.34 23.58 19.12
C TYR A 330 21.85 25.01 18.97
N GLU A 331 22.72 25.89 18.48
CA GLU A 331 22.35 27.26 18.12
C GLU A 331 21.73 27.26 16.72
N LEU A 332 20.47 27.69 16.62
CA LEU A 332 19.79 27.92 15.35
C LEU A 332 20.33 29.20 14.69
N GLY A 333 20.54 29.14 13.38
CA GLY A 333 20.95 30.32 12.60
C GLY A 333 19.87 31.40 12.64
N ALA A 334 20.27 32.67 12.76
CA ALA A 334 19.31 33.78 12.74
C ALA A 334 18.53 33.83 11.41
N LEU A 335 17.23 34.04 11.52
CA LEU A 335 16.36 34.29 10.38
C LEU A 335 16.57 35.73 9.89
N GLU A 336 16.51 35.94 8.57
CA GLU A 336 16.65 37.29 7.99
C GLU A 336 15.41 38.17 8.26
N LYS A 337 14.27 37.53 8.55
CA LYS A 337 12.97 38.12 8.89
C LYS A 337 12.30 37.25 9.97
N SER A 338 11.29 37.77 10.66
CA SER A 338 10.49 36.97 11.61
C SER A 338 9.81 35.82 10.88
N GLY A 339 9.98 34.59 11.38
CA GLY A 339 9.41 33.35 10.85
C GLY A 339 9.74 32.18 11.77
N ASP A 340 9.33 30.98 11.39
CA ASP A 340 9.49 29.77 12.20
C ASP A 340 10.54 28.80 11.63
N TYR A 341 11.06 27.94 12.50
CA TYR A 341 12.00 26.89 12.14
C TYR A 341 11.29 25.55 12.03
N PHE A 342 11.51 24.85 10.92
CA PHE A 342 11.03 23.51 10.69
C PHE A 342 12.23 22.55 10.54
N ILE A 343 12.26 21.48 11.33
CA ILE A 343 13.16 20.35 11.11
C ILE A 343 12.28 19.17 10.72
N ALA A 344 12.34 18.79 9.46
CA ALA A 344 11.33 17.94 8.86
C ALA A 344 11.98 16.75 8.14
N THR A 345 11.40 15.55 8.35
CA THR A 345 11.93 14.30 7.80
C THR A 345 10.90 13.57 6.97
N THR A 346 11.30 13.00 5.83
CA THR A 346 10.41 12.17 5.02
C THR A 346 10.27 10.75 5.58
N ASP A 347 11.23 10.27 6.37
CA ASP A 347 11.17 8.95 7.00
C ASP A 347 11.30 9.03 8.54
N LYS A 348 12.49 9.30 9.08
CA LYS A 348 12.68 9.22 10.53
C LYS A 348 13.45 10.38 11.14
N LEU A 349 12.90 10.95 12.21
CA LEU A 349 13.58 11.87 13.11
C LEU A 349 13.92 11.17 14.43
N THR A 350 15.19 11.15 14.82
CA THR A 350 15.66 10.52 16.07
C THR A 350 16.35 11.54 16.96
N LEU A 351 15.93 11.64 18.23
CA LEU A 351 16.60 12.48 19.24
C LEU A 351 17.16 11.61 20.38
N LEU A 352 18.38 11.92 20.82
CA LEU A 352 19.10 11.12 21.82
C LEU A 352 19.63 11.99 22.97
N GLY A 353 19.49 11.50 24.20
CA GLY A 353 19.92 12.17 25.44
C GLY A 353 19.23 13.52 25.66
N ASN A 354 20.00 14.51 26.13
CA ASN A 354 19.52 15.86 26.36
C ASN A 354 19.78 16.72 25.12
N VAL A 355 18.71 17.15 24.45
CA VAL A 355 18.77 17.99 23.27
C VAL A 355 18.26 19.39 23.61
N VAL A 356 19.08 20.40 23.36
CA VAL A 356 18.73 21.81 23.61
C VAL A 356 18.87 22.60 22.32
N PHE A 357 17.81 23.27 21.90
CA PHE A 357 17.79 24.19 20.78
C PHE A 357 17.71 25.62 21.31
N ASN A 358 18.65 26.46 20.88
CA ASN A 358 18.67 27.87 21.20
C ASN A 358 18.33 28.66 19.94
N SER A 359 17.29 29.49 20.02
CA SER A 359 16.94 30.45 18.98
C SER A 359 17.46 31.84 19.34
N PRO A 360 18.04 32.58 18.39
CA PRO A 360 18.33 34.01 18.56
C PRO A 360 17.05 34.86 18.58
N ASP A 361 15.93 34.34 18.05
CA ASP A 361 14.61 34.95 18.09
C ASP A 361 13.76 34.27 19.16
N ALA A 362 13.37 35.02 20.20
CA ALA A 362 12.60 34.49 21.32
C ALA A 362 11.13 34.20 20.96
N GLU A 363 10.61 34.81 19.89
CA GLU A 363 9.21 34.66 19.48
C GLU A 363 9.03 33.56 18.42
N ALA A 364 10.12 33.06 17.84
CA ALA A 364 10.07 32.02 16.79
C ALA A 364 9.70 30.65 17.36
N SER A 365 8.93 29.89 16.60
CA SER A 365 8.60 28.49 16.87
C SER A 365 9.66 27.54 16.29
N LEU A 366 9.84 26.40 16.93
CA LEU A 366 10.56 25.25 16.37
C LEU A 366 9.61 24.06 16.25
N ILE A 367 9.36 23.65 15.01
CA ILE A 367 8.48 22.52 14.70
C ILE A 367 9.32 21.35 14.19
N LEU A 368 9.23 20.22 14.88
CA LEU A 368 9.87 18.95 14.54
C LEU A 368 8.84 18.03 13.88
N LEU A 369 9.08 17.63 12.62
CA LEU A 369 8.11 16.88 11.83
C LEU A 369 8.71 15.62 11.23
N SER A 370 7.89 14.58 11.15
CA SER A 370 8.21 13.39 10.36
C SER A 370 6.98 12.87 9.62
N ALA A 371 7.16 12.57 8.33
CA ALA A 371 6.14 11.94 7.49
C ALA A 371 5.95 10.45 7.80
N ASN A 372 6.83 9.83 8.60
CA ASN A 372 6.65 8.45 9.05
C ASN A 372 6.82 8.33 10.58
N SER A 373 8.02 8.51 11.15
CA SER A 373 8.19 8.31 12.61
C SER A 373 9.15 9.27 13.30
N ILE A 374 8.81 9.62 14.55
CA ILE A 374 9.69 10.33 15.49
C ILE A 374 10.07 9.38 16.63
N ASP A 375 11.38 9.17 16.83
CA ASP A 375 11.94 8.31 17.87
C ASP A 375 12.60 9.13 18.98
N LEU A 376 11.92 9.16 20.12
CA LEU A 376 12.37 9.80 21.36
C LEU A 376 12.78 8.77 22.42
N SER A 377 12.85 7.48 22.09
CA SER A 377 13.11 6.41 23.06
C SER A 377 14.51 6.51 23.71
N GLY A 378 15.44 7.14 23.01
CA GLY A 378 16.78 7.45 23.52
C GLY A 378 16.93 8.84 24.12
N ALA A 379 15.90 9.69 24.07
CA ALA A 379 15.91 11.04 24.63
C ALA A 379 15.63 11.03 26.14
N SER A 380 16.18 12.01 26.84
CA SER A 380 15.87 12.28 28.26
C SER A 380 15.21 13.65 28.42
N SER A 381 15.61 14.62 27.60
CA SER A 381 14.92 15.92 27.53
C SER A 381 15.07 16.56 26.17
N VAL A 382 14.04 17.28 25.73
CA VAL A 382 14.09 18.17 24.57
C VAL A 382 13.68 19.57 25.02
N SER A 383 14.54 20.55 24.83
CA SER A 383 14.31 21.93 25.26
C SER A 383 14.51 22.90 24.12
N TYR A 384 13.63 23.89 24.03
CA TYR A 384 13.74 25.01 23.11
C TYR A 384 13.66 26.34 23.86
N SER A 385 14.46 27.32 23.43
CA SER A 385 14.53 28.65 24.08
C SER A 385 13.59 29.69 23.47
N GLY A 386 12.87 29.38 22.40
CA GLY A 386 11.87 30.26 21.79
C GLY A 386 10.46 29.99 22.30
N GLU A 387 9.47 30.61 21.64
CA GLU A 387 8.08 30.62 22.09
C GLU A 387 7.48 29.22 22.09
N GLU A 388 7.55 28.49 20.97
CA GLU A 388 6.95 27.16 20.84
C GLU A 388 7.96 26.06 20.46
N LEU A 389 7.82 24.90 21.12
CA LEU A 389 8.32 23.63 20.60
C LEU A 389 7.13 22.75 20.15
N GLY A 390 7.03 22.55 18.83
CA GLY A 390 6.07 21.67 18.20
C GLY A 390 6.68 20.33 17.79
N ILE A 391 5.95 19.23 17.95
CA ILE A 391 6.34 17.90 17.49
C ILE A 391 5.15 17.25 16.78
N GLY A 392 5.30 16.93 15.50
CA GLY A 392 4.26 16.35 14.65
C GLY A 392 4.71 15.05 13.98
N SER A 393 3.93 13.99 14.13
CA SER A 393 4.16 12.69 13.47
C SER A 393 2.97 12.32 12.60
N PHE A 394 3.21 11.72 11.43
CA PHE A 394 2.12 11.15 10.62
C PHE A 394 1.50 9.94 11.31
N ASP A 395 2.32 8.99 11.76
CA ASP A 395 1.88 7.84 12.56
C ASP A 395 1.84 8.20 14.06
N SER A 396 1.81 7.21 14.94
CA SER A 396 1.85 7.38 16.39
C SER A 396 3.08 8.17 16.91
N LEU A 397 2.85 9.05 17.88
CA LEU A 397 3.89 9.78 18.62
C LEU A 397 4.03 9.20 20.03
N ASN A 398 5.18 8.61 20.31
CA ASN A 398 5.49 7.98 21.60
C ASN A 398 6.52 8.78 22.39
N ILE A 399 6.14 9.30 23.55
CA ILE A 399 6.98 10.08 24.46
C ILE A 399 7.00 9.37 25.82
N GLU A 400 8.11 8.68 26.10
CA GLU A 400 8.29 7.91 27.33
C GLU A 400 9.59 8.33 28.05
N ASN A 401 9.48 8.73 29.32
CA ASN A 401 10.62 9.19 30.14
C ASN A 401 11.34 10.44 29.60
N VAL A 402 10.60 11.36 28.97
CA VAL A 402 11.16 12.58 28.38
C VAL A 402 10.56 13.83 29.02
N SER A 403 11.43 14.79 29.37
CA SER A 403 11.01 16.16 29.72
C SER A 403 11.04 17.07 28.48
N LEU A 404 9.90 17.65 28.13
CA LEU A 404 9.76 18.61 27.04
C LEU A 404 9.65 20.03 27.61
N LYS A 405 10.37 20.97 27.00
CA LYS A 405 10.39 22.37 27.44
C LYS A 405 10.38 23.37 26.29
N ALA A 406 9.54 24.38 26.40
CA ALA A 406 9.57 25.61 25.62
C ALA A 406 9.38 26.83 26.55
N GLU A 407 9.47 28.05 26.03
CA GLU A 407 9.19 29.23 26.85
C GLU A 407 7.68 29.47 27.00
N GLY A 408 6.90 29.39 25.91
CA GLY A 408 5.47 29.70 25.91
C GLY A 408 4.53 28.54 25.57
N ARG A 409 4.89 27.67 24.63
CA ARG A 409 3.97 26.63 24.14
C ARG A 409 4.65 25.30 23.82
N LEU A 410 3.99 24.20 24.18
CA LEU A 410 4.31 22.86 23.69
C LEU A 410 3.13 22.34 22.88
N SER A 411 3.39 21.91 21.65
CA SER A 411 2.39 21.34 20.75
C SER A 411 2.80 19.95 20.29
N LEU A 412 1.94 18.96 20.52
CA LEU A 412 2.17 17.57 20.17
C LEU A 412 1.05 17.09 19.26
N ARG A 413 1.38 16.60 18.06
CA ARG A 413 0.38 16.24 17.04
C ARG A 413 0.66 14.87 16.43
N SER A 414 -0.40 14.09 16.18
CA SER A 414 -0.35 12.83 15.44
C SER A 414 -1.62 12.61 14.60
N LEU A 415 -1.51 12.00 13.42
CA LEU A 415 -2.68 11.56 12.65
C LEU A 415 -3.22 10.18 13.07
N ASP A 416 -2.60 9.53 14.05
CA ASP A 416 -3.17 8.35 14.70
C ASP A 416 -3.26 8.57 16.21
N SER A 417 -2.16 8.37 16.95
CA SER A 417 -2.19 8.33 18.40
C SER A 417 -1.01 9.04 19.06
N VAL A 418 -1.24 9.60 20.25
CA VAL A 418 -0.19 10.16 21.11
C VAL A 418 -0.15 9.36 22.41
N VAL A 419 1.03 8.84 22.75
CA VAL A 419 1.30 8.14 24.00
C VAL A 419 2.31 8.94 24.82
N LEU A 420 1.88 9.38 26.01
CA LEU A 420 2.70 10.11 26.98
C LEU A 420 2.84 9.24 28.23
N LYS A 421 4.07 8.88 28.59
CA LYS A 421 4.32 8.04 29.77
C LYS A 421 5.52 8.53 30.56
N ASN A 422 5.30 8.86 31.84
CA ASN A 422 6.34 9.40 32.70
C ASN A 422 7.06 10.60 32.04
N ALA A 423 6.27 11.53 31.49
CA ALA A 423 6.74 12.68 30.73
C ALA A 423 6.54 13.97 31.53
N GLU A 424 7.38 14.96 31.29
CA GLU A 424 7.24 16.29 31.91
C GLU A 424 7.00 17.36 30.84
N MET A 425 6.02 18.22 31.06
CA MET A 425 5.66 19.31 30.15
C MET A 425 5.91 20.64 30.84
N ILE A 426 6.90 21.39 30.34
CA ILE A 426 7.45 22.57 31.01
C ILE A 426 7.32 23.79 30.10
N THR A 427 6.70 24.85 30.64
CA THR A 427 6.75 26.21 30.08
C THR A 427 7.46 27.14 31.07
N SER A 428 7.93 28.30 30.63
CA SER A 428 8.78 29.16 31.46
C SER A 428 8.03 30.27 32.20
N GLY A 429 6.73 30.43 31.97
CA GLY A 429 5.95 31.57 32.49
C GLY A 429 5.88 32.74 31.51
N LYS A 430 6.48 32.60 30.31
CA LYS A 430 6.42 33.55 29.20
C LYS A 430 5.37 33.08 28.18
N GLY A 431 4.90 33.98 27.33
CA GLY A 431 3.91 33.60 26.32
C GLY A 431 2.59 33.10 26.91
N ALA A 432 1.97 32.15 26.22
CA ALA A 432 0.66 31.60 26.58
C ALA A 432 0.69 30.58 27.75
N ASP A 433 1.85 30.00 28.06
CA ASP A 433 1.99 28.85 28.97
C ASP A 433 1.01 27.72 28.65
N PHE A 434 1.02 27.30 27.39
CA PHE A 434 0.01 26.43 26.79
C PHE A 434 0.59 25.07 26.39
N ILE A 435 -0.10 24.00 26.78
CA ILE A 435 0.15 22.65 26.29
C ILE A 435 -1.00 22.22 25.39
N HIS A 436 -0.71 21.91 24.12
CA HIS A 436 -1.66 21.38 23.16
C HIS A 436 -1.26 19.97 22.75
N VAL A 437 -2.17 19.01 22.88
CA VAL A 437 -1.98 17.64 22.42
C VAL A 437 -3.16 17.26 21.52
N LEU A 438 -2.85 16.87 20.30
CA LEU A 438 -3.83 16.56 19.27
C LEU A 438 -3.50 15.21 18.64
N ALA A 439 -4.46 14.30 18.60
CA ALA A 439 -4.35 13.03 17.90
C ALA A 439 -5.65 12.75 17.14
N ALA A 440 -5.61 12.08 15.99
CA ALA A 440 -6.86 11.74 15.31
C ALA A 440 -7.67 10.69 16.11
N ASN A 441 -7.02 9.62 16.55
CA ASN A 441 -7.67 8.45 17.11
C ASN A 441 -7.61 8.43 18.65
N GLN A 442 -6.41 8.47 19.24
CA GLN A 442 -6.28 8.27 20.69
C GLN A 442 -5.14 9.06 21.34
N ILE A 443 -5.44 9.69 22.47
CA ILE A 443 -4.42 10.16 23.42
C ILE A 443 -4.42 9.23 24.63
N THR A 444 -3.23 8.74 24.99
CA THR A 444 -3.00 7.98 26.23
C THR A 444 -1.93 8.69 27.04
N ALA A 445 -2.26 9.14 28.25
CA ALA A 445 -1.34 9.83 29.12
C ALA A 445 -1.32 9.19 30.51
N ASP A 446 -0.16 8.69 30.93
CA ASP A 446 0.08 8.11 32.24
C ASP A 446 1.28 8.78 32.91
N SER A 447 1.07 9.34 34.10
CA SER A 447 2.14 9.94 34.90
C SER A 447 2.80 11.13 34.16
N VAL A 448 1.97 12.01 33.59
CA VAL A 448 2.42 13.25 32.96
C VAL A 448 2.45 14.37 34.01
N ALA A 449 3.61 14.98 34.21
CA ALA A 449 3.79 16.11 35.11
C ALA A 449 3.79 17.42 34.33
N PHE A 450 3.07 18.41 34.85
CA PHE A 450 3.04 19.77 34.29
C PHE A 450 3.76 20.71 35.24
N SER A 451 4.58 21.60 34.69
CA SER A 451 5.20 22.67 35.49
C SER A 451 4.12 23.60 36.07
N SER A 452 4.42 24.26 37.20
CA SER A 452 3.48 25.20 37.83
C SER A 452 3.16 26.44 37.00
N MET A 453 3.91 26.67 35.92
CA MET A 453 3.71 27.81 35.02
C MET A 453 2.60 27.56 34.01
N VAL A 454 2.29 26.29 33.71
CA VAL A 454 1.26 25.94 32.72
C VAL A 454 -0.10 26.52 33.11
N LYS A 455 -0.65 27.35 32.23
CA LYS A 455 -1.94 28.03 32.42
C LYS A 455 -3.07 27.39 31.62
N GLN A 456 -2.74 26.73 30.51
CA GLN A 456 -3.72 26.11 29.64
C GLN A 456 -3.25 24.73 29.18
N ILE A 457 -4.18 23.78 29.17
CA ILE A 457 -3.97 22.43 28.65
C ILE A 457 -5.15 22.09 27.77
N THR A 458 -4.89 21.73 26.52
CA THR A 458 -5.91 21.23 25.59
C THR A 458 -5.47 19.87 25.07
N MET A 459 -6.34 18.86 25.20
CA MET A 459 -6.12 17.52 24.65
C MET A 459 -7.31 17.11 23.79
N GLU A 460 -7.07 16.64 22.59
CA GLU A 460 -8.11 16.41 21.59
C GLU A 460 -7.84 15.13 20.78
N ALA A 461 -8.78 14.19 20.81
CA ALA A 461 -8.74 12.96 20.03
C ALA A 461 -10.10 12.26 20.03
N MET A 462 -10.33 11.22 19.21
CA MET A 462 -11.56 10.43 19.36
C MET A 462 -11.70 9.87 20.79
N THR A 463 -10.63 9.30 21.35
CA THR A 463 -10.59 8.78 22.73
C THR A 463 -9.43 9.39 23.51
N ILE A 464 -9.67 9.81 24.76
CA ILE A 464 -8.63 10.32 25.66
C ILE A 464 -8.59 9.48 26.93
N ASN A 465 -7.43 8.89 27.24
CA ASN A 465 -7.22 8.01 28.38
C ASN A 465 -6.17 8.62 29.31
N LEU A 466 -6.56 9.01 30.52
CA LEU A 466 -5.70 9.71 31.48
C LEU A 466 -5.55 8.92 32.78
N ALA A 467 -4.32 8.83 33.28
CA ALA A 467 -3.98 8.21 34.55
C ALA A 467 -2.84 8.94 35.26
N ASN A 468 -2.88 9.01 36.60
CA ASN A 468 -1.80 9.54 37.44
C ASN A 468 -1.37 10.98 37.08
N ILE A 469 -2.32 11.85 36.76
CA ILE A 469 -2.05 13.23 36.35
C ILE A 469 -2.60 14.20 37.37
N ASN A 470 -1.77 15.19 37.75
CA ASN A 470 -2.20 16.35 38.54
C ASN A 470 -2.15 17.61 37.67
N PHE A 471 -3.32 18.10 37.28
CA PHE A 471 -3.42 19.37 36.57
C PHE A 471 -3.04 20.53 37.51
N PRO A 472 -2.21 21.49 37.05
CA PRO A 472 -1.78 22.60 37.90
C PRO A 472 -2.95 23.44 38.42
N SER A 473 -2.85 23.91 39.66
CA SER A 473 -3.86 24.79 40.25
C SER A 473 -3.99 26.08 39.45
N GLY A 474 -5.20 26.47 39.08
CA GLY A 474 -5.48 27.69 38.31
C GLY A 474 -5.34 27.53 36.80
N SER A 475 -4.90 26.37 36.31
CA SER A 475 -4.92 26.05 34.88
C SER A 475 -6.34 25.85 34.35
N ASN A 476 -6.55 26.20 33.09
CA ASN A 476 -7.73 25.80 32.31
C ASN A 476 -7.41 24.53 31.53
N VAL A 477 -8.25 23.51 31.68
CA VAL A 477 -8.07 22.21 31.03
C VAL A 477 -9.27 21.92 30.13
N ASN A 478 -9.03 21.73 28.84
CA ASN A 478 -10.05 21.35 27.87
C ASN A 478 -9.71 19.96 27.31
N LEU A 479 -10.61 18.99 27.51
CA LEU A 479 -10.43 17.62 27.05
C LEU A 479 -11.58 17.31 26.08
N ASN A 480 -11.26 17.21 24.79
CA ASN A 480 -12.25 17.06 23.73
C ASN A 480 -12.19 15.64 23.14
N SER A 481 -13.29 14.90 23.26
CA SER A 481 -13.42 13.52 22.76
C SER A 481 -14.61 13.34 21.85
N LEU A 482 -14.69 12.29 21.03
CA LEU A 482 -15.77 12.12 20.03
C LEU A 482 -17.18 12.30 20.61
N TYR A 483 -17.44 11.76 21.81
CA TYR A 483 -18.74 11.82 22.48
C TYR A 483 -18.77 12.78 23.67
N GLY A 484 -17.66 13.45 23.97
CA GLY A 484 -17.51 14.33 25.12
C GLY A 484 -17.91 13.72 26.46
N GLY A 485 -18.37 14.58 27.36
CA GLY A 485 -18.68 14.20 28.73
C GLY A 485 -19.88 13.28 28.85
N VAL A 486 -19.80 12.30 29.75
CA VAL A 486 -20.96 11.59 30.29
C VAL A 486 -21.91 12.62 30.93
N ASP A 487 -23.18 12.55 30.57
CA ASP A 487 -24.21 13.55 30.89
C ASP A 487 -23.84 14.99 30.46
N GLY A 488 -22.98 15.13 29.44
CA GLY A 488 -22.51 16.41 28.91
C GLY A 488 -21.54 17.17 29.82
N LYS A 489 -20.99 16.53 30.86
CA LYS A 489 -20.13 17.21 31.85
C LYS A 489 -18.96 16.39 32.36
N TYR A 490 -19.16 15.11 32.67
CA TYR A 490 -18.19 14.32 33.41
C TYR A 490 -17.33 13.47 32.48
N PRO A 491 -16.05 13.22 32.80
CA PRO A 491 -15.34 12.12 32.18
C PRO A 491 -15.99 10.79 32.61
N ASN A 492 -15.65 9.72 31.91
CA ASN A 492 -15.90 8.38 32.40
C ASN A 492 -14.87 8.06 33.50
N PHE A 493 -15.33 7.73 34.71
CA PHE A 493 -14.47 7.47 35.87
C PHE A 493 -14.21 5.97 36.07
N GLY A 494 -12.96 5.63 36.38
CA GLY A 494 -12.52 4.29 36.76
C GLY A 494 -11.84 3.51 35.64
N ASP A 495 -11.49 2.26 35.93
CA ASP A 495 -10.59 1.44 35.09
C ASP A 495 -11.21 0.96 33.76
N VAL A 496 -12.54 0.99 33.64
CA VAL A 496 -13.22 0.56 32.41
C VAL A 496 -13.26 1.73 31.45
N THR A 497 -12.41 1.69 30.43
CA THR A 497 -12.39 2.71 29.38
C THR A 497 -13.67 2.64 28.53
N GLN A 498 -14.17 3.81 28.13
CA GLN A 498 -15.21 3.94 27.13
C GLN A 498 -14.59 4.57 25.87
N TYR A 499 -14.67 3.83 24.77
CA TYR A 499 -14.23 4.32 23.47
C TYR A 499 -15.02 5.57 23.06
N GLY A 500 -14.33 6.54 22.45
CA GLY A 500 -14.91 7.81 22.03
C GLY A 500 -15.08 8.84 23.16
N ARG A 501 -14.59 8.58 24.37
CA ARG A 501 -14.76 9.47 25.53
C ARG A 501 -13.43 9.89 26.15
N VAL A 502 -13.52 10.89 27.04
CA VAL A 502 -12.50 11.16 28.05
C VAL A 502 -12.67 10.18 29.21
N ASN A 503 -11.62 9.43 29.51
CA ASN A 503 -11.55 8.44 30.57
C ASN A 503 -10.54 8.86 31.64
N PHE A 504 -11.02 9.02 32.87
CA PHE A 504 -10.19 9.20 34.06
C PHE A 504 -10.01 7.85 34.72
N ILE A 505 -8.89 7.19 34.42
CA ILE A 505 -8.64 5.81 34.78
C ILE A 505 -8.33 5.70 36.28
N LYS A 506 -7.33 6.46 36.75
CA LYS A 506 -6.91 6.47 38.17
C LYS A 506 -6.13 7.72 38.53
N ASP A 507 -6.15 8.05 39.83
CA ASP A 507 -5.31 9.07 40.47
C ASP A 507 -5.25 10.42 39.76
N MET A 508 -6.40 10.86 39.23
CA MET A 508 -6.54 12.18 38.62
C MET A 508 -6.76 13.26 39.69
N GLN A 509 -6.02 14.37 39.55
CA GLN A 509 -6.03 15.48 40.48
C GLN A 509 -6.09 16.84 39.76
N TYR A 510 -6.64 17.85 40.45
CA TYR A 510 -6.56 19.25 40.08
C TYR A 510 -6.09 20.07 41.29
N GLY A 511 -4.94 20.72 41.17
CA GLY A 511 -4.36 21.47 42.28
C GLY A 511 -4.14 20.62 43.54
N SER A 512 -3.77 19.35 43.36
CA SER A 512 -3.62 18.33 44.42
C SER A 512 -4.92 17.83 45.08
N ASN A 513 -6.09 18.21 44.58
CA ASN A 513 -7.36 17.63 45.01
C ASN A 513 -7.77 16.52 44.03
N SER A 514 -8.21 15.37 44.55
CA SER A 514 -8.74 14.31 43.68
C SER A 514 -9.98 14.80 42.94
N ILE A 515 -10.12 14.38 41.67
CA ILE A 515 -11.28 14.65 40.83
C ILE A 515 -11.83 13.35 40.20
N MET A 516 -11.68 12.22 40.91
CA MET A 516 -11.99 10.87 40.42
C MET A 516 -13.47 10.45 40.55
N ASP A 517 -14.34 11.34 41.01
CA ASP A 517 -15.77 11.10 41.14
C ASP A 517 -16.55 12.40 40.93
N ARG A 518 -17.87 12.31 40.73
CA ARG A 518 -18.71 13.48 40.43
C ARG A 518 -18.71 14.54 41.53
N VAL A 519 -18.71 14.15 42.80
CA VAL A 519 -18.75 15.10 43.93
C VAL A 519 -17.44 15.88 43.98
N SER A 520 -16.32 15.16 43.88
CA SER A 520 -14.99 15.75 43.89
C SER A 520 -14.74 16.59 42.64
N PHE A 521 -15.18 16.13 41.47
CA PHE A 521 -15.09 16.87 40.20
C PHE A 521 -15.91 18.17 40.24
N ASP A 522 -17.11 18.15 40.84
CA ASP A 522 -17.93 19.36 41.00
C ASP A 522 -17.31 20.37 41.95
N GLN A 523 -16.66 19.89 43.00
CA GLN A 523 -16.05 20.74 44.01
C GLN A 523 -14.71 21.35 43.56
N TYR A 524 -13.88 20.57 42.86
CA TYR A 524 -12.48 20.94 42.57
C TYR A 524 -12.16 21.04 41.08
N GLY A 525 -12.93 20.40 40.21
CA GLY A 525 -12.70 20.30 38.76
C GLY A 525 -13.34 21.42 37.92
N GLY A 526 -13.73 22.54 38.51
CA GLY A 526 -14.48 23.61 37.82
C GLY A 526 -13.77 24.22 36.59
N ASN A 527 -12.45 24.08 36.49
CA ASN A 527 -11.65 24.52 35.34
C ASN A 527 -11.29 23.38 34.37
N VAL A 528 -11.82 22.18 34.59
CA VAL A 528 -11.67 21.02 33.69
C VAL A 528 -12.96 20.86 32.90
N LYS A 529 -12.89 21.06 31.59
CA LYS A 529 -14.02 20.95 30.67
C LYS A 529 -13.88 19.69 29.82
N ILE A 530 -14.98 18.94 29.71
CA ILE A 530 -15.07 17.74 28.87
C ILE A 530 -15.96 18.04 27.67
N GLY A 531 -15.33 18.31 26.53
CA GLY A 531 -15.99 18.74 25.29
C GLY A 531 -16.02 17.65 24.22
N THR A 532 -16.63 17.98 23.07
CA THR A 532 -16.69 17.11 21.90
C THR A 532 -15.59 17.43 20.90
N PHE A 533 -14.96 16.39 20.33
CA PHE A 533 -14.03 16.46 19.21
C PHE A 533 -14.81 16.60 17.88
N GLY A 534 -14.43 17.57 17.03
CA GLY A 534 -14.94 17.72 15.67
C GLY A 534 -16.34 18.35 15.49
N ASN A 535 -16.76 19.28 16.37
CA ASN A 535 -18.01 20.05 16.22
C ASN A 535 -17.83 21.56 16.23
#